data_AF-A0A1W2TRU4-F1
#
_entry.id   AF-A0A1W2TRU4-F1
#
_cell.length_a   1.000
_cell.length_b   1.000
_cell.length_c   1.000
_cell.angle_alpha   90.00
_cell.angle_beta   90.00
_cell.angle_gamma   90.00
#
_symmetry.space_group_name_H-M   'P 1'
#
loop_
_entity.id
_entity.type
_entity.pdbx_description
1 polymer ?
#
loop_
_entity_poly.entity_id
_entity_poly.type
_entity_poly.pdbx_seq_one_letter_code
_entity_poly.pdbx_strand_id
1 'polypeptide(L)'
;MGHTSTSSEGLVKATREEMRDAKLPIAYRDSCANLLIPLNRCRVDTYYMPWKCEDERHSYEKCQYVEFKKRVAKMDELRASKDGARSN
;
A
#
# COMPACT_ATOMS: atom_id res chain seq x y z
N MET A 1 29.72 -2.66 -1.16
CA MET A 1 28.58 -1.72 -1.33
C MET A 1 27.31 -2.54 -1.42
N GLY A 2 26.71 -2.89 -0.29
CA GLY A 2 25.48 -3.67 -0.22
C GLY A 2 24.37 -2.78 0.30
N HIS A 3 23.50 -2.31 -0.59
CA HIS A 3 22.24 -1.71 -0.17
C HIS A 3 21.33 -2.84 0.27
N THR A 4 21.27 -3.07 1.58
CA THR A 4 20.19 -3.86 2.20
C THR A 4 18.87 -3.15 1.89
N SER A 5 18.11 -3.76 0.99
CA SER A 5 16.80 -3.29 0.58
C SER A 5 15.77 -3.50 1.70
N THR A 6 15.81 -2.63 2.71
CA THR A 6 14.75 -2.48 3.73
C THR A 6 13.59 -1.73 3.09
N SER A 7 12.74 -2.46 2.37
CA SER A 7 11.53 -1.91 1.77
C SER A 7 10.50 -1.61 2.85
N SER A 8 10.26 -0.31 3.10
CA SER A 8 9.09 0.25 3.77
C SER A 8 8.96 0.15 5.31
N GLU A 9 10.05 0.25 6.08
CA GLU A 9 9.97 0.23 7.56
C GLU A 9 9.96 1.62 8.25
N GLY A 10 10.00 2.72 7.50
CA GLY A 10 10.16 4.07 8.09
C GLY A 10 8.99 5.03 7.96
N LEU A 11 7.90 4.68 7.27
CA LEU A 11 6.77 5.60 7.09
C LEU A 11 5.74 5.40 8.20
N VAL A 12 5.43 6.48 8.90
CA VAL A 12 4.36 6.52 9.91
C VAL A 12 3.06 6.07 9.25
N LYS A 13 2.46 5.00 9.80
CA LYS A 13 1.17 4.50 9.33
C LYS A 13 0.08 5.48 9.72
N ALA A 14 -0.93 5.62 8.86
CA ALA A 14 -2.09 6.44 9.15
C ALA A 14 -2.85 5.84 10.35
N THR A 15 -3.29 6.69 11.26
CA THR A 15 -4.15 6.28 12.37
C THR A 15 -5.55 5.95 11.86
N ARG A 16 -6.34 5.26 12.69
CA ARG A 16 -7.72 4.91 12.33
C ARG A 16 -8.59 6.16 12.17
N GLU A 17 -8.33 7.15 13.01
CA GLU A 17 -8.98 8.45 13.03
C GLU A 17 -8.66 9.21 11.74
N GLU A 18 -7.38 9.27 11.33
CA GLU A 18 -6.96 9.91 10.09
C GLU A 18 -7.62 9.27 8.86
N MET A 19 -7.69 7.94 8.79
CA MET A 19 -8.35 7.23 7.68
C MET A 19 -9.87 7.46 7.65
N ARG A 20 -10.51 7.61 8.82
CA ARG A 20 -11.93 7.97 8.93
C ARG A 20 -12.17 9.39 8.45
N ASP A 21 -11.35 10.33 8.90
CA ASP A 21 -11.49 11.75 8.61
C ASP A 21 -11.22 12.05 7.13
N ALA A 22 -10.28 11.31 6.52
CA ALA A 22 -10.04 11.29 5.08
C ALA A 22 -11.11 10.53 4.26
N LYS A 23 -12.15 9.98 4.92
CA LYS A 23 -13.26 9.26 4.30
C LYS A 23 -12.83 8.11 3.37
N LEU A 24 -11.76 7.40 3.73
CA LEU A 24 -11.29 6.27 2.94
C LEU A 24 -12.29 5.10 2.97
N PRO A 25 -12.64 4.50 1.82
CA PRO A 25 -13.40 3.25 1.79
C PRO A 25 -12.65 2.12 2.50
N ILE A 26 -13.37 1.17 3.08
CA ILE A 26 -12.79 0.09 3.92
C ILE A 26 -11.69 -0.68 3.18
N ALA A 27 -11.87 -0.93 1.88
CA ALA A 27 -10.90 -1.66 1.06
C ALA A 27 -9.52 -0.99 0.98
N TYR A 28 -9.44 0.34 1.18
CA TYR A 28 -8.20 1.12 1.08
C TYR A 28 -7.62 1.52 2.44
N ARG A 29 -8.16 0.98 3.55
CA ARG A 29 -7.66 1.21 4.91
C ARG A 29 -6.56 0.20 5.25
N ASP A 30 -5.54 0.14 4.41
CA ASP A 30 -4.42 -0.78 4.50
C ASP A 30 -3.17 -0.10 5.07
N SER A 31 -2.05 -0.83 5.09
CA SER A 31 -0.75 -0.32 5.56
C SER A 31 -0.17 0.80 4.71
N CYS A 32 -0.72 1.06 3.52
CA CYS A 32 -0.30 2.09 2.57
C CYS A 32 -1.21 3.33 2.61
N ALA A 33 -2.22 3.37 3.47
CA ALA A 33 -3.21 4.45 3.55
C ALA A 33 -2.59 5.84 3.82
N ASN A 34 -1.45 5.90 4.52
CA ASN A 34 -0.71 7.13 4.76
C ASN A 34 -0.20 7.81 3.49
N LEU A 35 -0.01 7.05 2.39
CA LEU A 35 0.35 7.58 1.08
C LEU A 35 -0.88 7.94 0.24
N LEU A 36 -2.02 7.26 0.48
CA LEU A 36 -3.25 7.52 -0.25
C LEU A 36 -3.91 8.84 0.15
N ILE A 37 -3.86 9.21 1.44
CA ILE A 37 -4.41 10.48 1.95
C ILE A 37 -3.81 11.69 1.22
N PRO A 38 -2.47 11.88 1.15
CA PRO A 38 -1.88 13.00 0.43
C PRO A 38 -2.13 12.93 -1.08
N LEU A 39 -2.11 11.74 -1.69
CA LEU A 39 -2.45 11.56 -3.11
C LEU A 39 -3.87 12.05 -3.42
N ASN A 40 -4.84 11.70 -2.59
CA ASN A 40 -6.22 12.12 -2.78
C ASN A 40 -6.40 13.63 -2.59
N ARG A 41 -5.65 14.25 -1.66
CA ARG A 41 -5.61 15.72 -1.54
C ARG A 41 -5.06 16.36 -2.82
N CYS A 42 -3.89 15.93 -3.29
CA CYS A 42 -3.28 16.41 -4.54
C CYS A 42 -4.26 16.30 -5.72
N ARG A 43 -4.94 15.15 -5.86
CA ARG A 43 -5.92 14.93 -6.94
C ARG A 43 -7.08 15.93 -6.89
N VAL A 44 -7.63 16.19 -5.71
CA VAL A 44 -8.73 17.18 -5.57
C VAL A 44 -8.22 18.59 -5.85
N ASP A 45 -7.09 18.98 -5.28
CA ASP A 45 -6.50 20.32 -5.45
C ASP A 45 -6.13 20.63 -6.90
N THR A 46 -5.74 19.60 -7.66
CA THR A 46 -5.32 19.70 -9.06
C THR A 46 -6.39 19.27 -10.05
N TYR A 47 -7.65 19.09 -9.62
CA TYR A 47 -8.76 18.65 -10.47
C TYR A 47 -8.45 17.38 -11.28
N TYR A 48 -7.72 16.44 -10.65
CA TYR A 48 -7.35 15.14 -11.21
C TYR A 48 -6.51 15.24 -12.50
N MET A 49 -5.72 16.31 -12.65
CA MET A 49 -4.77 16.43 -13.76
C MET A 49 -3.79 15.25 -13.79
N PRO A 50 -3.66 14.51 -14.91
CA PRO A 50 -2.92 13.25 -14.94
C PRO A 50 -1.40 13.42 -14.69
N TRP A 51 -0.83 14.60 -14.97
CA TRP A 51 0.62 14.87 -14.86
C TRP A 51 1.05 15.53 -13.55
N LYS A 52 0.15 15.83 -12.60
CA LYS A 52 0.48 16.65 -11.40
C LYS A 52 0.82 15.88 -10.13
N CYS A 53 0.29 14.67 -9.97
CA CYS A 53 0.43 13.87 -8.73
C CYS A 53 1.12 12.52 -9.02
N GLU A 54 2.04 12.49 -9.98
CA GLU A 54 2.66 11.23 -10.42
C GLU A 54 3.55 10.60 -9.34
N ASP A 55 4.31 11.41 -8.60
CA ASP A 55 5.22 10.91 -7.57
C ASP A 55 4.45 10.29 -6.39
N GLU A 56 3.39 10.94 -5.91
CA GLU A 56 2.51 10.40 -4.88
C GLU A 56 1.79 9.13 -5.37
N ARG A 57 1.35 9.12 -6.64
CA ARG A 57 0.70 7.97 -7.27
C ARG A 57 1.66 6.78 -7.31
N HIS A 58 2.84 6.95 -7.88
CA HIS A 58 3.84 5.89 -7.99
C HIS A 58 4.31 5.41 -6.61
N SER A 59 4.43 6.30 -5.63
CA SER A 59 4.80 5.93 -4.26
C SER A 59 3.74 5.02 -3.63
N TYR A 60 2.45 5.37 -3.78
CA TYR A 60 1.34 4.55 -3.30
C TYR A 60 1.27 3.20 -4.02
N GLU A 61 1.38 3.18 -5.34
CA GLU A 61 1.38 1.95 -6.16
C GLU A 61 2.55 1.02 -5.80
N LYS A 62 3.74 1.57 -5.60
CA LYS A 62 4.91 0.79 -5.15
C LYS A 62 4.66 0.16 -3.78
N CYS A 63 4.05 0.89 -2.85
CA CYS A 63 3.68 0.35 -1.54
C CYS A 63 2.71 -0.83 -1.68
N GLN A 64 1.64 -0.68 -2.48
CA GLN A 64 0.69 -1.75 -2.77
C GLN A 64 1.34 -2.98 -3.37
N TYR A 65 2.25 -2.78 -4.32
CA TYR A 65 2.96 -3.87 -4.96
C TYR A 65 3.85 -4.64 -3.98
N VAL A 66 4.57 -3.93 -3.10
CA VAL A 66 5.38 -4.57 -2.07
C VAL A 66 4.52 -5.34 -1.08
N GLU A 67 3.39 -4.79 -0.66
CA GLU A 67 2.44 -5.47 0.24
C GLU A 67 1.85 -6.72 -0.43
N PHE A 68 1.43 -6.61 -1.69
CA PHE A 68 0.97 -7.76 -2.47
C PHE A 68 2.01 -8.89 -2.52
N LYS A 69 3.29 -8.57 -2.78
CA LYS A 69 4.36 -9.59 -2.76
C LYS A 69 4.50 -10.26 -1.39
N LYS A 70 4.35 -9.51 -0.29
CA LYS A 70 4.34 -10.09 1.07
C LYS A 70 3.17 -11.07 1.25
N ARG A 71 1.98 -10.73 0.73
CA ARG A 71 0.81 -11.63 0.76
C ARG A 71 1.02 -12.89 -0.09
N VAL A 72 1.64 -12.77 -1.26
CA VAL A 72 1.98 -13.93 -2.11
C VAL A 72 2.95 -14.86 -1.39
N ALA A 73 4.04 -14.31 -0.82
CA ALA A 73 5.00 -15.11 -0.05
C ALA A 73 4.34 -15.85 1.12
N LYS A 74 3.47 -15.18 1.88
CA LYS A 74 2.69 -15.81 2.95
C LYS A 74 1.76 -16.92 2.44
N MET A 75 1.15 -16.73 1.27
CA MET A 75 0.31 -17.76 0.66
C MET A 75 1.12 -18.99 0.21
N ASP A 76 2.34 -18.78 -0.28
CA ASP A 76 3.23 -19.88 -0.68
C ASP A 76 3.73 -20.67 0.53
N GLU A 77 4.06 -19.98 1.63
CA GLU A 77 4.36 -20.61 2.94
C GLU A 77 3.19 -21.48 3.42
N LEU A 78 1.95 -20.97 3.34
CA LEU A 78 0.75 -21.71 3.73
C LEU A 78 0.42 -22.89 2.81
N ARG A 79 0.81 -22.83 1.52
CA ARG A 79 0.66 -23.96 0.59
C ARG A 79 1.68 -25.04 0.88
N ALA A 80 2.93 -24.66 1.14
CA ALA A 80 4.00 -25.58 1.48
C ALA A 80 3.69 -26.36 2.77
N SER A 81 3.11 -25.69 3.78
CA SER A 81 2.71 -26.37 5.04
C SER A 81 1.50 -27.30 4.92
N LYS A 82 0.78 -27.25 3.80
CA LYS A 82 -0.38 -28.11 3.50
C LYS A 82 -0.10 -29.12 2.38
N ASP A 83 1.17 -29.45 2.13
CA ASP A 83 1.61 -30.34 1.04
C ASP A 83 1.03 -29.94 -0.34
N GLY A 84 0.88 -28.64 -0.60
CA GLY A 84 0.39 -28.11 -1.87
C GLY A 84 -1.14 -28.14 -2.04
N ALA A 85 -1.91 -28.52 -1.03
CA ALA A 85 -3.36 -28.49 -1.09
C ALA A 85 -3.90 -27.05 -1.24
N ARG A 86 -4.74 -26.83 -2.25
CA ARG A 86 -5.44 -25.55 -2.45
C ARG A 86 -6.58 -25.44 -1.44
N SER A 87 -6.67 -24.31 -0.72
CA SER A 87 -7.67 -24.07 0.33
C SER A 87 -9.11 -23.83 -0.18
N ASN A 88 -9.51 -24.37 -1.33
CA ASN A 88 -10.86 -24.15 -1.90
C ASN A 88 -11.68 -25.42 -1.94
#